data_AF-A0A965W390-F1
#
_entry.id   AF-A0A965W390-F1
#
_cell.length_a   1.000
_cell.length_b   1.000
_cell.length_c   1.000
_cell.angle_alpha   90.00
_cell.angle_beta   90.00
_cell.angle_gamma   90.00
#
_symmetry.space_group_name_H-M   'P 1'
#
loop_
_entity.id
_entity.type
_entity.pdbx_description
1 polymer ?
#
loop_
_entity_poly.entity_id
_entity_poly.type
_entity_poly.pdbx_seq_one_letter_code
_entity_poly.pdbx_strand_id
1 'polypeptide(L)'
;MSILKFTPHNHKYTSEDNIDWLSVTSLISNFKQPFDADKIAEKSAKNKKSKWYGMTPQDIKEAWKAEANRATTLGTWYHNCRESDICSFENMERHGSTVPIFKPIEKEGIKYSPDQKLKDGVYPEHMVYLKSAGICGQSDLVEVIDGTVHITDYKTNKEIKTEGYVNWEGVSQKMSHPLSHLDDCNLNHYAIQLSLYMYIILKHNPRLKPGILTIHHILFQEAGRDRFDNPISALDSSGNPIVLDIVQYDLPYLKQEAISIIHWLEDNKDKIKLKH
;
A
#
# COMPACT_ATOMS: atom_id res chain seq x y z
N MET A 1 1.84 9.13 25.25
CA MET A 1 2.54 10.06 24.35
C MET A 1 2.63 9.39 23.00
N SER A 2 2.15 10.04 21.93
CA SER A 2 2.28 9.55 20.55
C SER A 2 3.74 9.61 20.13
N ILE A 3 4.26 8.50 19.61
CA ILE A 3 5.69 8.35 19.32
C ILE A 3 6.04 8.76 17.89
N LEU A 4 5.15 8.45 16.94
CA LEU A 4 5.37 8.64 15.52
C LEU A 4 4.46 9.76 15.01
N LYS A 5 5.00 10.62 14.16
CA LYS A 5 4.31 11.71 13.48
C LYS A 5 4.41 11.46 11.98
N PHE A 6 3.29 11.47 11.29
CA PHE A 6 3.23 11.41 9.84
C PHE A 6 2.81 12.77 9.29
N THR A 7 3.57 13.24 8.31
CA THR A 7 3.36 14.51 7.65
C THR A 7 2.90 14.26 6.21
N PRO A 8 1.59 14.40 5.91
CA PRO A 8 1.04 14.00 4.60
C PRO A 8 1.65 14.73 3.40
N HIS A 9 1.94 16.03 3.53
CA HIS A 9 2.39 16.85 2.38
C HIS A 9 3.73 16.40 1.78
N ASN A 10 4.62 15.80 2.58
CA ASN A 10 5.91 15.28 2.12
C ASN A 10 6.07 13.77 2.39
N HIS A 11 4.99 13.09 2.81
CA HIS A 11 4.98 11.66 3.11
C HIS A 11 6.09 11.20 4.08
N LYS A 12 6.42 12.04 5.07
CA LYS A 12 7.52 11.79 5.99
C LYS A 12 7.04 11.31 7.35
N TYR A 13 7.73 10.29 7.87
CA TYR A 13 7.57 9.81 9.24
C TYR A 13 8.70 10.34 10.13
N THR A 14 8.35 10.84 11.31
CA THR A 14 9.32 11.40 12.27
C THR A 14 8.92 11.03 13.71
N SER A 15 9.89 11.08 14.62
CA SER A 15 9.69 10.87 16.05
C SER A 15 10.69 11.70 16.86
N GLU A 16 10.44 11.85 18.16
CA GLU A 16 11.31 12.64 19.06
C GLU A 16 12.62 11.94 19.40
N ASP A 17 12.70 10.62 19.22
CA ASP A 17 13.88 9.80 19.45
C ASP A 17 14.84 9.75 18.24
N ASN A 18 14.67 10.63 17.25
CA ASN A 18 15.52 10.76 16.05
C ASN A 18 15.77 9.43 15.33
N ILE A 19 14.77 8.54 15.33
CA ILE A 19 14.83 7.30 14.57
C ILE A 19 14.58 7.63 13.10
N ASP A 20 15.48 7.13 12.26
CA ASP A 20 15.30 7.11 10.82
C ASP A 20 14.25 6.07 10.42
N TRP A 21 13.01 6.53 10.28
CA TRP A 21 11.88 5.67 9.95
C TRP A 21 11.84 5.32 8.47
N LEU A 22 11.94 4.02 8.18
CA LEU A 22 11.73 3.46 6.86
C LEU A 22 10.29 2.98 6.71
N SER A 23 9.57 3.50 5.71
CA SER A 23 8.21 3.01 5.45
C SER A 23 8.25 1.55 4.96
N VAL A 24 7.25 0.75 5.33
CA VAL A 24 7.11 -0.64 4.87
C VAL A 24 7.09 -0.71 3.34
N THR A 25 6.42 0.22 2.66
CA THR A 25 6.38 0.28 1.20
C THR A 25 7.77 0.57 0.61
N SER A 26 8.57 1.44 1.25
CA SER A 26 9.96 1.71 0.85
C SER A 26 10.86 0.51 1.10
N LEU A 27 10.69 -0.18 2.23
CA LEU A 27 11.40 -1.42 2.52
C LEU A 27 11.14 -2.48 1.45
N ILE A 28 9.87 -2.74 1.12
CA ILE A 28 9.48 -3.72 0.10
C ILE A 28 10.05 -3.38 -1.27
N SER A 29 10.21 -2.09 -1.60
CA SER A 29 10.76 -1.66 -2.89
C SER A 29 12.18 -2.18 -3.17
N ASN A 30 12.96 -2.50 -2.12
CA ASN A 30 14.31 -3.07 -2.26
C ASN A 30 14.29 -4.51 -2.82
N PHE A 31 13.15 -5.19 -2.74
CA PHE A 31 12.99 -6.56 -3.21
C PHE A 31 12.30 -6.65 -4.57
N LYS A 32 11.86 -5.52 -5.14
CA LYS A 32 11.26 -5.46 -6.47
C LYS A 32 12.35 -5.37 -7.53
N GLN A 33 12.06 -5.84 -8.73
CA GLN A 33 12.96 -5.64 -9.86
C GLN A 33 12.99 -4.17 -10.26
N PRO A 34 14.17 -3.63 -10.60
CA PRO A 34 14.31 -2.21 -10.92
C PRO A 34 13.56 -1.87 -12.21
N PHE A 35 12.78 -0.80 -12.17
CA PHE A 35 12.17 -0.21 -13.36
C PHE A 35 13.08 0.89 -13.91
N ASP A 36 13.88 0.56 -14.92
CA ASP A 36 14.70 1.53 -15.65
C ASP A 36 13.84 2.25 -16.70
N ALA A 37 13.22 3.35 -16.27
CA ALA A 37 12.26 4.10 -17.09
C ALA A 37 12.87 4.58 -18.41
N ASP A 38 14.15 4.98 -18.42
CA ASP A 38 14.82 5.46 -19.62
C ASP A 38 15.03 4.33 -20.63
N LYS A 39 15.61 3.20 -20.20
CA LYS A 39 15.81 2.04 -21.09
C LYS A 39 14.49 1.47 -21.59
N ILE A 40 13.47 1.41 -20.74
CA ILE A 40 12.16 0.86 -21.11
C ILE A 40 11.43 1.81 -22.06
N ALA A 41 11.51 3.12 -21.87
CA ALA A 41 10.93 4.10 -22.79
C ALA A 41 11.60 4.02 -24.18
N GLU A 42 12.93 3.96 -24.23
CA GLU A 42 13.67 3.79 -25.50
C GLU A 42 13.29 2.50 -26.24
N LYS A 43 13.19 1.38 -25.51
CA LYS A 43 12.78 0.09 -26.07
C LYS A 43 11.32 0.14 -26.58
N SER A 44 10.44 0.79 -25.82
CA SER A 44 9.02 0.92 -26.14
C SER A 44 8.78 1.79 -27.37
N ALA A 45 9.56 2.86 -27.54
CA ALA A 45 9.52 3.75 -28.70
C ALA A 45 9.91 3.04 -30.01
N LYS A 46 10.89 2.14 -29.96
CA LYS A 46 11.43 1.43 -31.14
C LYS A 46 10.65 0.18 -31.53
N ASN A 47 9.84 -0.37 -30.63
CA ASN A 47 9.11 -1.61 -30.87
C ASN A 47 7.83 -1.37 -31.68
N LYS A 48 7.76 -1.90 -32.91
CA LYS A 48 6.59 -1.77 -33.81
C LYS A 48 5.27 -2.31 -33.24
N LYS A 49 5.33 -3.23 -32.28
CA LYS A 49 4.14 -3.79 -31.60
C LYS A 49 3.71 -2.99 -30.37
N SER A 50 4.52 -2.02 -29.95
CA SER A 50 4.24 -1.18 -28.78
C SER A 50 3.23 -0.10 -29.12
N LYS A 51 2.30 0.19 -28.20
CA LYS A 51 1.42 1.37 -28.32
C LYS A 51 2.19 2.70 -28.33
N TRP A 52 3.45 2.67 -27.90
CA TRP A 52 4.36 3.82 -27.87
C TRP A 52 5.23 3.95 -29.12
N TYR A 53 5.02 3.10 -30.14
CA TYR A 53 5.87 3.08 -31.33
C TYR A 53 5.90 4.44 -32.04
N GLY A 54 7.10 4.93 -32.33
CA GLY A 54 7.30 6.21 -33.00
C GLY A 54 7.20 7.45 -32.10
N MET A 55 6.85 7.29 -30.81
CA MET A 55 6.91 8.38 -29.84
C MET A 55 8.33 8.62 -29.33
N THR A 56 8.60 9.81 -28.80
CA THR A 56 9.89 10.05 -28.13
C THR A 56 9.89 9.41 -26.74
N PRO A 57 11.06 8.96 -26.23
CA PRO A 57 11.17 8.47 -24.85
C PRO A 57 10.68 9.50 -23.81
N GLN A 58 10.81 10.80 -24.12
CA GLN A 58 10.34 11.87 -23.24
C GLN A 58 8.80 11.90 -23.17
N ASP A 59 8.11 11.85 -24.30
CA ASP A 59 6.64 11.82 -24.34
C ASP A 59 6.07 10.60 -23.61
N ILE A 60 6.74 9.45 -23.72
CA ILE A 60 6.35 8.22 -23.02
C ILE A 60 6.45 8.40 -21.51
N LYS A 61 7.57 8.96 -21.03
CA LYS A 61 7.78 9.24 -19.60
C LYS A 61 6.79 10.26 -19.06
N GLU A 62 6.46 11.28 -19.84
CA GLU A 62 5.44 12.26 -19.48
C GLU A 62 4.05 11.62 -19.37
N ALA A 63 3.70 10.73 -20.31
CA ALA A 63 2.45 9.97 -20.24
C ALA A 63 2.39 9.08 -18.99
N TRP A 64 3.49 8.38 -18.65
CA TRP A 64 3.56 7.58 -17.42
C TRP A 64 3.46 8.43 -16.16
N LYS A 65 4.10 9.61 -16.14
CA LYS A 65 4.01 10.56 -15.02
C LYS A 65 2.58 11.10 -14.85
N ALA A 66 1.91 11.43 -15.95
CA ALA A 66 0.53 11.88 -15.92
C ALA A 66 -0.42 10.80 -15.37
N GLU A 67 -0.26 9.55 -15.82
CA GLU A 67 -1.05 8.42 -15.30
C GLU A 67 -0.74 8.15 -13.82
N ALA A 68 0.52 8.21 -13.41
CA ALA A 68 0.91 8.04 -12.00
C ALA A 68 0.26 9.12 -11.11
N ASN A 69 0.24 10.38 -11.58
CA ASN A 69 -0.43 11.47 -10.87
C ASN A 69 -1.94 11.22 -10.79
N ARG A 70 -2.60 10.86 -11.91
CA ARG A 70 -4.04 10.56 -11.94
C ARG A 70 -4.39 9.43 -10.96
N ALA A 71 -3.65 8.32 -11.01
CA ALA A 71 -3.86 7.17 -10.14
C ALA A 71 -3.67 7.53 -8.66
N THR A 72 -2.64 8.32 -8.34
CA THR A 72 -2.38 8.78 -6.97
C THR A 72 -3.50 9.70 -6.49
N THR A 73 -3.94 10.67 -7.30
CA THR A 73 -5.06 11.57 -6.94
C THR A 73 -6.36 10.80 -6.70
N LEU A 74 -6.70 9.85 -7.57
CA LEU A 74 -7.88 9.00 -7.41
C LEU A 74 -7.81 8.13 -6.15
N GLY A 75 -6.63 7.55 -5.88
CA GLY A 75 -6.35 6.83 -4.64
C GLY A 75 -6.55 7.72 -3.42
N THR A 76 -5.85 8.86 -3.33
CA THR A 76 -5.99 9.79 -2.21
C THR A 76 -7.44 10.22 -1.97
N TRP A 77 -8.19 10.53 -3.04
CA TRP A 77 -9.61 10.84 -2.92
C TRP A 77 -10.40 9.69 -2.29
N TYR A 78 -10.22 8.45 -2.78
CA TYR A 78 -10.96 7.30 -2.27
C TYR A 78 -10.65 7.00 -0.81
N HIS A 79 -9.35 6.99 -0.44
CA HIS A 79 -8.94 6.75 0.95
C HIS A 79 -9.49 7.82 1.89
N ASN A 80 -9.43 9.11 1.51
CA ASN A 80 -9.99 10.20 2.31
C ASN A 80 -11.51 10.05 2.50
N CYS A 81 -12.25 9.68 1.45
CA CYS A 81 -13.69 9.42 1.57
C CYS A 81 -13.96 8.26 2.54
N ARG A 82 -13.24 7.14 2.40
CA ARG A 82 -13.43 5.97 3.29
C ARG A 82 -13.05 6.26 4.73
N GLU A 83 -11.94 6.97 4.97
CA GLU A 83 -11.54 7.42 6.30
C GLU A 83 -12.64 8.30 6.92
N SER A 84 -13.15 9.27 6.15
CA SER A 84 -14.20 10.19 6.60
C SER A 84 -15.51 9.47 6.91
N ASP A 85 -15.95 8.57 6.02
CA ASP A 85 -17.17 7.77 6.21
C ASP A 85 -17.09 6.93 7.49
N ILE A 86 -15.99 6.19 7.68
CA ILE A 86 -15.80 5.36 8.87
C ILE A 86 -15.73 6.24 10.12
N CYS A 87 -14.96 7.33 10.09
CA CYS A 87 -14.81 8.23 11.23
C CYS A 87 -16.07 9.04 11.56
N SER A 88 -17.09 9.05 10.70
CA SER A 88 -18.39 9.67 10.97
C SER A 88 -19.20 8.90 12.03
N PHE A 89 -18.87 7.62 12.26
CA PHE A 89 -19.51 6.77 13.25
C PHE A 89 -18.70 6.70 14.55
N GLU A 90 -19.38 6.33 15.64
CA GLU A 90 -18.74 6.02 16.94
C GLU A 90 -18.50 4.52 17.13
N ASN A 91 -19.42 3.71 16.63
CA ASN A 91 -19.39 2.26 16.70
C ASN A 91 -19.78 1.68 15.36
N MET A 92 -19.35 0.45 15.09
CA MET A 92 -19.68 -0.26 13.85
C MET A 92 -19.89 -1.75 14.13
N GLU A 93 -20.84 -2.35 13.41
CA GLU A 93 -21.01 -3.81 13.42
C GLU A 93 -19.95 -4.46 12.55
N ARG A 94 -19.21 -5.40 13.14
CA ARG A 94 -18.17 -6.21 12.51
C ARG A 94 -18.18 -7.62 13.06
N HIS A 95 -18.22 -8.59 12.16
CA HIS A 95 -18.23 -10.02 12.50
C HIS A 95 -19.30 -10.40 13.56
N GLY A 96 -20.46 -9.74 13.53
CA GLY A 96 -21.56 -9.97 14.49
C GLY A 96 -21.40 -9.27 15.85
N SER A 97 -20.35 -8.45 16.02
CA SER A 97 -20.07 -7.69 17.23
C SER A 97 -20.11 -6.18 16.96
N THR A 98 -20.74 -5.41 17.84
CA THR A 98 -20.65 -3.94 17.80
C THR A 98 -19.42 -3.50 18.55
N VAL A 99 -18.49 -2.85 17.84
CA VAL A 99 -17.20 -2.41 18.40
C VAL A 99 -16.98 -0.91 18.17
N PRO A 100 -16.22 -0.23 19.04
CA PRO A 100 -15.94 1.19 18.90
C PRO A 100 -14.98 1.48 17.75
N ILE A 101 -15.08 2.69 17.19
CA ILE A 101 -14.12 3.22 16.21
C ILE A 101 -13.10 4.11 16.92
N PHE A 102 -11.83 3.75 16.79
CA PHE A 102 -10.70 4.52 17.30
C PHE A 102 -10.16 5.44 16.19
N LYS A 103 -10.63 6.69 16.20
CA LYS A 103 -10.31 7.67 15.15
C LYS A 103 -8.82 8.07 15.15
N PRO A 104 -8.24 8.39 13.98
CA PRO A 104 -6.88 8.91 13.88
C PRO A 104 -6.70 10.20 14.69
N ILE A 105 -5.50 10.38 15.22
CA ILE A 105 -5.17 11.59 15.98
C ILE A 105 -4.50 12.55 15.01
N GLU A 106 -5.16 13.66 14.69
CA GLU A 106 -4.61 14.69 13.81
C GLU A 106 -4.63 16.06 14.49
N LYS A 107 -3.52 16.80 14.38
CA LYS A 107 -3.42 18.20 14.84
C LYS A 107 -2.61 19.00 13.81
N GLU A 108 -3.17 20.12 13.37
CA GLU A 108 -2.50 21.04 12.43
C GLU A 108 -1.99 20.34 11.15
N GLY A 109 -2.74 19.37 10.64
CA GLY A 109 -2.37 18.60 9.44
C GLY A 109 -1.28 17.54 9.66
N ILE A 110 -0.89 17.28 10.90
CA ILE A 110 0.06 16.23 11.28
C ILE A 110 -0.73 15.09 11.94
N LYS A 111 -0.59 13.88 11.40
CA LYS A 111 -1.18 12.68 12.00
C LYS A 111 -0.21 12.09 13.03
N TYR A 112 -0.73 11.60 14.14
CA TYR A 112 0.04 11.07 15.26
C TYR A 112 -0.32 9.61 15.50
N SER A 113 0.68 8.78 15.83
CA SER A 113 0.41 7.38 16.13
C SER A 113 -0.40 7.23 17.42
N PRO A 114 -1.45 6.38 17.40
CA PRO A 114 -2.17 5.99 18.61
C PRO A 114 -1.33 5.00 19.44
N ASP A 115 -1.88 4.60 20.59
CA ASP A 115 -1.32 3.48 21.36
C ASP A 115 -1.24 2.23 20.47
N GLN A 116 -0.11 1.53 20.51
CA GLN A 116 0.09 0.29 19.78
C GLN A 116 -0.54 -0.91 20.49
N LYS A 117 -0.98 -0.75 21.74
CA LYS A 117 -1.77 -1.76 22.48
C LYS A 117 -3.23 -1.67 22.07
N LEU A 118 -3.62 -2.51 21.12
CA LEU A 118 -4.96 -2.50 20.54
C LEU A 118 -5.95 -3.21 21.47
N LYS A 119 -7.18 -2.71 21.44
CA LYS A 119 -8.36 -3.30 22.07
C LYS A 119 -9.33 -3.69 20.96
N ASP A 120 -10.40 -4.38 21.32
CA ASP A 120 -11.45 -4.67 20.34
C ASP A 120 -12.05 -3.36 19.82
N GLY A 121 -12.10 -3.23 18.49
CA GLY A 121 -12.38 -1.98 17.81
C GLY A 121 -11.96 -1.93 16.36
N VAL A 122 -12.37 -0.85 15.70
CA VAL A 122 -12.02 -0.52 14.32
C VAL A 122 -11.07 0.67 14.32
N TYR A 123 -9.98 0.55 13.58
CA TYR A 123 -8.90 1.52 13.51
C TYR A 123 -8.67 1.90 12.03
N PRO A 124 -9.36 2.92 11.50
CA PRO A 124 -9.05 3.46 10.18
C PRO A 124 -7.69 4.16 10.21
N GLU A 125 -6.94 4.10 9.11
CA GLU A 125 -5.68 4.82 8.91
C GLU A 125 -4.66 4.60 10.05
N HIS A 126 -4.64 3.37 10.58
CA HIS A 126 -3.88 2.99 11.77
C HIS A 126 -2.38 2.98 11.49
N MET A 127 -1.63 3.82 12.21
CA MET A 127 -0.17 3.82 12.14
C MET A 127 0.42 2.67 12.95
N VAL A 128 1.25 1.88 12.27
CA VAL A 128 2.02 0.79 12.86
C VAL A 128 3.49 1.10 12.79
N TYR A 129 4.24 0.77 13.84
CA TYR A 129 5.69 0.94 13.84
C TYR A 129 6.42 -0.06 14.73
N LEU A 130 7.65 -0.40 14.36
CA LEU A 130 8.54 -1.25 15.16
C LEU A 130 9.87 -0.52 15.36
N LYS A 131 10.04 0.06 16.56
CA LYS A 131 11.23 0.87 16.91
C LYS A 131 12.54 0.10 16.74
N SER A 132 12.58 -1.17 17.16
CA SER A 132 13.81 -1.98 17.10
C SER A 132 14.35 -2.12 15.68
N ALA A 133 13.46 -2.17 14.68
CA ALA A 133 13.82 -2.24 13.27
C ALA A 133 13.83 -0.87 12.56
N GLY A 134 13.30 0.19 13.19
CA GLY A 134 13.15 1.50 12.56
C GLY A 134 12.18 1.51 11.38
N ILE A 135 11.16 0.65 11.39
CA ILE A 135 10.16 0.56 10.31
C ILE A 135 8.79 1.05 10.76
N CYS A 136 8.05 1.65 9.83
CA CYS A 136 6.69 2.12 10.08
C CYS A 136 5.80 2.06 8.84
N GLY A 137 4.52 2.29 9.03
CA GLY A 137 3.57 2.48 7.94
C GLY A 137 2.20 2.85 8.47
N GLN A 138 1.26 2.98 7.54
CA GLN A 138 -0.11 3.33 7.83
C GLN A 138 -1.00 2.33 7.08
N SER A 139 -1.83 1.63 7.84
CA SER A 139 -2.77 0.64 7.33
C SER A 139 -4.14 1.29 7.16
N ASP A 140 -4.81 1.06 6.04
CA ASP A 140 -6.09 1.74 5.75
C ASP A 140 -7.19 1.36 6.75
N LEU A 141 -7.28 0.08 7.11
CA LEU A 141 -8.24 -0.41 8.09
C LEU A 141 -7.67 -1.60 8.88
N VAL A 142 -7.65 -1.47 10.20
CA VAL A 142 -7.37 -2.57 11.12
C VAL A 142 -8.59 -2.81 12.00
N GLU A 143 -8.97 -4.06 12.17
CA GLU A 143 -10.12 -4.46 12.98
C GLU A 143 -9.65 -5.49 13.99
N VAL A 144 -9.96 -5.28 15.26
CA VAL A 144 -9.67 -6.23 16.32
C VAL A 144 -11.01 -6.68 16.89
N ILE A 145 -11.36 -7.95 16.70
CA ILE A 145 -12.64 -8.50 17.13
C ILE A 145 -12.37 -9.84 17.82
N ASP A 146 -12.83 -9.99 19.06
CA ASP A 146 -12.69 -11.22 19.85
C ASP A 146 -11.24 -11.72 19.90
N GLY A 147 -10.30 -10.79 20.06
CA GLY A 147 -8.87 -11.08 20.10
C GLY A 147 -8.23 -11.46 18.76
N THR A 148 -8.93 -11.28 17.63
CA THR A 148 -8.43 -11.56 16.28
C THR A 148 -8.26 -10.26 15.49
N VAL A 149 -7.12 -10.11 14.82
CA VAL A 149 -6.78 -8.92 14.03
C VAL A 149 -7.08 -9.19 12.56
N HIS A 150 -7.87 -8.34 11.92
CA HIS A 150 -8.09 -8.31 10.48
C HIS A 150 -7.50 -7.03 9.92
N ILE A 151 -6.96 -7.09 8.70
CA ILE A 151 -6.40 -5.92 8.02
C ILE A 151 -6.96 -5.86 6.62
N THR A 152 -7.59 -4.74 6.31
CA THR A 152 -8.08 -4.44 4.96
C THR A 152 -7.33 -3.26 4.40
N ASP A 153 -6.92 -3.37 3.14
CA ASP A 153 -6.27 -2.31 2.40
C ASP A 153 -6.98 -2.07 1.07
N TYR A 154 -7.17 -0.80 0.74
CA TYR A 154 -7.88 -0.33 -0.44
C TYR A 154 -6.89 -0.13 -1.58
N LYS A 155 -7.24 -0.61 -2.76
CA LYS A 155 -6.42 -0.48 -3.97
C LYS A 155 -7.25 0.00 -5.14
N THR A 156 -6.85 1.12 -5.73
CA THR A 156 -7.50 1.75 -6.88
C THR A 156 -6.73 1.49 -8.19
N ASN A 157 -5.87 0.47 -8.19
CA ASN A 157 -5.08 0.08 -9.35
C ASN A 157 -5.97 -0.21 -10.56
N LYS A 158 -5.49 0.10 -11.77
CA LYS A 158 -6.19 -0.31 -13.01
C LYS A 158 -6.37 -1.83 -13.08
N GLU A 159 -5.39 -2.56 -12.58
CA GLU A 159 -5.33 -4.02 -12.56
C GLU A 159 -4.49 -4.45 -11.36
N ILE A 160 -4.85 -5.57 -10.72
CA ILE A 160 -4.00 -6.27 -9.76
C ILE A 160 -3.40 -7.50 -10.45
N LYS A 161 -2.12 -7.45 -10.76
CA LYS A 161 -1.39 -8.61 -11.30
C LYS A 161 -1.13 -9.63 -10.20
N THR A 162 -1.54 -10.87 -10.46
CA THR A 162 -1.34 -12.02 -9.57
C THR A 162 -0.08 -12.82 -9.90
N GLU A 163 0.47 -12.63 -11.10
CA GLU A 163 1.66 -13.30 -11.61
C GLU A 163 2.73 -12.29 -12.03
N GLY A 164 3.99 -12.72 -11.95
CA GLY A 164 5.14 -11.94 -12.38
C GLY A 164 5.17 -11.77 -13.89
N TYR A 165 5.91 -10.78 -14.37
CA TYR A 165 6.13 -10.62 -15.81
C TYR A 165 6.88 -11.83 -16.36
N VAL A 166 6.33 -12.49 -17.38
CA VAL A 166 6.97 -13.63 -18.05
C VAL A 166 7.78 -13.13 -19.25
N ASN A 167 9.06 -13.49 -19.29
CA ASN A 167 9.94 -13.13 -20.41
C ASN A 167 9.66 -14.01 -21.66
N TRP A 168 10.36 -13.74 -22.76
CA TRP A 168 10.20 -14.49 -24.02
C TRP A 168 10.62 -15.97 -23.94
N GLU A 169 11.35 -16.36 -22.89
CA GLU A 169 11.79 -17.73 -22.60
C GLU A 169 10.79 -18.47 -21.69
N GLY A 170 9.68 -17.83 -21.30
CA GLY A 170 8.69 -18.42 -20.40
C GLY A 170 9.07 -18.35 -18.91
N VAL A 171 10.09 -17.57 -18.54
CA VAL A 171 10.53 -17.41 -17.15
C VAL A 171 9.80 -16.23 -16.50
N SER A 172 9.08 -16.52 -15.40
CA SER A 172 8.41 -15.50 -14.57
C SER A 172 9.43 -14.72 -13.74
N GLN A 173 9.26 -13.40 -13.71
CA GLN A 173 10.07 -12.49 -12.91
C GLN A 173 9.76 -12.66 -11.41
N LYS A 174 10.80 -12.93 -10.62
CA LYS A 174 10.72 -13.12 -9.17
C LYS A 174 11.23 -11.91 -8.39
N MET A 175 10.78 -11.78 -7.14
CA MET A 175 11.35 -10.81 -6.21
C MET A 175 12.81 -11.15 -5.88
N SER A 176 13.56 -10.20 -5.35
CA SER A 176 14.93 -10.44 -4.87
C SER A 176 14.93 -11.14 -3.51
N HIS A 177 16.07 -11.73 -3.15
CA HIS A 177 16.30 -12.29 -1.81
C HIS A 177 15.91 -11.28 -0.71
N PRO A 178 15.22 -11.69 0.38
CA PRO A 178 14.90 -13.07 0.79
C PRO A 178 13.60 -13.63 0.22
N LEU A 179 12.98 -12.97 -0.76
CA LEU A 179 11.63 -13.27 -1.26
C LEU A 179 11.62 -13.95 -2.63
N SER A 180 12.75 -14.53 -3.05
CA SER A 180 12.96 -15.01 -4.43
C SER A 180 12.08 -16.17 -4.87
N HIS A 181 11.35 -16.80 -3.96
CA HIS A 181 10.30 -17.77 -4.29
C HIS A 181 9.01 -17.12 -4.80
N LEU A 182 8.76 -15.86 -4.46
CA LEU A 182 7.56 -15.11 -4.83
C LEU A 182 7.71 -14.41 -6.18
N ASP A 183 6.63 -14.41 -6.96
CA ASP A 183 6.52 -13.60 -8.17
C ASP A 183 6.57 -12.11 -7.85
N ASP A 184 7.27 -11.34 -8.68
CA ASP A 184 7.30 -9.88 -8.60
C ASP A 184 6.02 -9.30 -9.21
N CYS A 185 4.92 -9.38 -8.45
CA CYS A 185 3.58 -8.98 -8.88
C CYS A 185 2.86 -8.15 -7.80
N ASN A 186 1.77 -7.47 -8.19
CA ASN A 186 1.02 -6.59 -7.29
C ASN A 186 0.49 -7.35 -6.06
N LEU A 187 -0.10 -8.53 -6.28
CA LEU A 187 -0.71 -9.33 -5.22
C LEU A 187 0.32 -9.67 -4.12
N ASN A 188 1.51 -10.13 -4.51
CA ASN A 188 2.56 -10.47 -3.56
C ASN A 188 3.09 -9.23 -2.83
N HIS A 189 3.23 -8.08 -3.52
CA HIS A 189 3.65 -6.83 -2.87
C HIS A 189 2.68 -6.43 -1.76
N TYR A 190 1.37 -6.56 -2.00
CA TYR A 190 0.33 -6.26 -1.01
C TYR A 190 0.31 -7.30 0.11
N ALA A 191 0.44 -8.59 -0.21
CA ALA A 191 0.53 -9.65 0.80
C ALA A 191 1.68 -9.43 1.77
N ILE A 192 2.86 -9.05 1.27
CA ILE A 192 4.02 -8.73 2.11
C ILE A 192 3.77 -7.48 2.95
N GLN A 193 3.19 -6.43 2.37
CA GLN A 193 2.87 -5.19 3.09
C GLN A 193 1.93 -5.45 4.27
N LEU A 194 0.80 -6.13 4.03
CA LEU A 194 -0.16 -6.44 5.09
C LEU A 194 0.40 -7.44 6.10
N SER A 195 1.24 -8.38 5.65
CA SER A 195 1.92 -9.31 6.56
C SER A 195 2.91 -8.60 7.49
N LEU A 196 3.64 -7.59 7.01
CA LEU A 196 4.51 -6.77 7.85
C LEU A 196 3.68 -5.96 8.86
N TYR A 197 2.56 -5.37 8.45
CA TYR A 197 1.66 -4.68 9.38
C TYR A 197 1.10 -5.60 10.45
N MET A 198 0.58 -6.78 10.05
CA MET A 198 0.11 -7.82 10.97
C MET A 198 1.21 -8.24 11.95
N TYR A 199 2.43 -8.48 11.46
CA TYR A 199 3.56 -8.85 12.30
C TYR A 199 3.86 -7.77 13.35
N ILE A 200 3.89 -6.50 12.96
CA ILE A 200 4.14 -5.37 13.88
C ILE A 200 3.04 -5.30 14.94
N ILE A 201 1.77 -5.39 14.54
CA ILE A 201 0.63 -5.36 15.46
C ILE A 201 0.74 -6.51 16.48
N LEU A 202 0.98 -7.74 16.02
CA LEU A 202 1.08 -8.91 16.90
C LEU A 202 2.31 -8.86 17.83
N LYS A 203 3.40 -8.21 17.41
CA LYS A 203 4.57 -7.98 18.28
C LYS A 203 4.26 -7.08 19.47
N HIS A 204 3.43 -6.05 19.27
CA HIS A 204 2.94 -5.20 20.37
C HIS A 204 1.82 -5.85 21.19
N ASN A 205 1.10 -6.80 20.58
CA ASN A 205 -0.11 -7.40 21.14
C ASN A 205 -0.02 -8.94 21.13
N PRO A 206 0.82 -9.56 21.98
CA PRO A 206 1.13 -11.00 21.91
C PRO A 206 -0.04 -11.94 22.25
N ARG A 207 -1.17 -11.41 22.75
CA ARG A 207 -2.38 -12.19 23.01
C ARG A 207 -3.35 -12.22 21.83
N LEU A 208 -3.18 -11.32 20.87
CA LEU A 208 -4.02 -11.28 19.68
C LEU A 208 -3.59 -12.36 18.69
N LYS A 209 -4.51 -12.77 17.82
CA LYS A 209 -4.30 -13.76 16.77
C LYS A 209 -4.42 -13.09 15.40
N PRO A 210 -3.65 -13.52 14.39
CA PRO A 210 -3.88 -13.09 13.02
C PRO A 210 -5.20 -13.63 12.51
N GLY A 211 -6.00 -12.75 11.92
CA GLY A 211 -7.18 -13.05 11.13
C GLY A 211 -6.90 -12.89 9.65
N ILE A 212 -7.88 -12.36 8.92
CA ILE A 212 -7.86 -12.23 7.46
C ILE A 212 -7.10 -10.96 7.06
N LEU A 213 -6.25 -11.09 6.04
CA LEU A 213 -5.67 -9.96 5.31
C LEU A 213 -6.43 -9.82 4.00
N THR A 214 -6.94 -8.64 3.70
CA THR A 214 -7.86 -8.43 2.58
C THR A 214 -7.44 -7.22 1.75
N ILE A 215 -7.51 -7.36 0.42
CA ILE A 215 -7.50 -6.23 -0.50
C ILE A 215 -8.89 -6.01 -1.04
N HIS A 216 -9.35 -4.77 -0.94
CA HIS A 216 -10.51 -4.29 -1.68
C HIS A 216 -10.02 -3.55 -2.92
N HIS A 217 -10.11 -4.21 -4.08
CA HIS A 217 -9.79 -3.64 -5.37
C HIS A 217 -10.97 -2.84 -5.89
N ILE A 218 -10.83 -1.53 -5.85
CA ILE A 218 -11.88 -0.57 -6.21
C ILE A 218 -11.81 -0.31 -7.70
N LEU A 219 -12.85 -0.75 -8.40
CA LEU A 219 -13.03 -0.49 -9.83
C LEU A 219 -13.91 0.74 -9.99
N PHE A 220 -13.48 1.65 -10.86
CA PHE A 220 -14.20 2.88 -11.17
C PHE A 220 -14.86 2.77 -12.52
N GLN A 221 -16.04 3.37 -12.67
CA GLN A 221 -16.69 3.47 -13.96
C GLN A 221 -15.84 4.31 -14.91
N GLU A 222 -15.62 3.84 -16.15
CA GLU A 222 -14.89 4.59 -17.17
C GLU A 222 -15.88 5.44 -18.00
N ALA A 223 -15.59 6.73 -18.16
CA ALA A 223 -16.28 7.60 -19.14
C ALA A 223 -15.66 7.52 -20.53
N GLY A 224 -14.43 7.00 -20.62
CA GLY A 224 -13.67 6.88 -21.85
C GLY A 224 -12.20 6.64 -21.57
N ARG A 225 -11.37 6.78 -22.61
CA ARG A 225 -9.92 6.61 -22.52
C ARG A 225 -9.19 7.77 -23.14
N ASP A 226 -8.02 8.10 -22.58
CA ASP A 226 -7.15 9.12 -23.14
C ASP A 226 -6.42 8.62 -24.40
N ARG A 227 -5.63 9.49 -25.02
CA ARG A 227 -4.83 9.17 -26.22
C ARG A 227 -3.77 8.07 -26.00
N PHE A 228 -3.53 7.67 -24.75
CA PHE A 228 -2.56 6.66 -24.35
C PHE A 228 -3.23 5.39 -23.81
N ASP A 229 -4.55 5.24 -23.98
CA ASP A 229 -5.35 4.12 -23.48
C ASP A 229 -5.36 4.01 -21.94
N ASN A 230 -5.21 5.15 -21.25
CA ASN A 230 -5.47 5.24 -19.81
C ASN A 230 -6.96 5.53 -19.55
N PRO A 231 -7.53 4.95 -18.49
CA PRO A 231 -8.95 5.13 -18.17
C PRO A 231 -9.22 6.55 -17.64
N ILE A 232 -10.32 7.13 -18.11
CA ILE A 232 -10.88 8.38 -17.58
C ILE A 232 -12.08 8.00 -16.72
N SER A 233 -12.00 8.28 -15.42
CA SER A 233 -13.10 7.98 -14.48
C SER A 233 -14.35 8.80 -14.82
N ALA A 234 -15.49 8.14 -14.86
CA ALA A 234 -16.80 8.80 -14.88
C ALA A 234 -17.03 9.51 -13.55
N LEU A 235 -17.67 10.68 -13.62
CA LEU A 235 -17.95 11.52 -12.47
C LEU A 235 -19.46 11.61 -12.26
N ASP A 236 -19.88 11.66 -10.99
CA ASP A 236 -21.25 11.94 -10.61
C ASP A 236 -21.62 13.42 -10.80
N SER A 237 -22.85 13.80 -10.45
CA SER A 237 -23.33 15.19 -10.53
C SER A 237 -22.56 16.18 -9.66
N SER A 238 -21.81 15.68 -8.67
CA SER A 238 -20.98 16.46 -7.76
C SER A 238 -19.51 16.52 -8.20
N GLY A 239 -19.17 15.88 -9.32
CA GLY A 239 -17.79 15.82 -9.84
C GLY A 239 -16.92 14.74 -9.18
N ASN A 240 -17.50 13.80 -8.45
CA ASN A 240 -16.75 12.72 -7.78
C ASN A 240 -16.66 11.46 -8.66
N PRO A 241 -15.52 10.74 -8.65
CA PRO A 241 -15.40 9.44 -9.31
C PRO A 241 -16.46 8.42 -8.86
N ILE A 242 -17.08 7.74 -9.81
CA ILE A 242 -18.11 6.73 -9.54
C ILE A 242 -17.44 5.36 -9.35
N VAL A 243 -17.64 4.75 -8.18
CA VAL A 243 -17.26 3.36 -7.92
C VAL A 243 -18.20 2.43 -8.68
N LEU A 244 -17.62 1.55 -9.49
CA LEU A 244 -18.33 0.55 -10.27
C LEU A 244 -18.49 -0.75 -9.50
N ASP A 245 -17.40 -1.26 -8.92
CA ASP A 245 -17.37 -2.54 -8.23
C ASP A 245 -16.21 -2.59 -7.22
N ILE A 246 -16.29 -3.51 -6.26
CA ILE A 246 -15.23 -3.79 -5.29
C ILE A 246 -14.95 -5.29 -5.32
N VAL A 247 -13.79 -5.65 -5.88
CA VAL A 247 -13.33 -7.04 -5.93
C VAL A 247 -12.48 -7.33 -4.69
N GLN A 248 -12.85 -8.37 -3.94
CA GLN A 248 -12.14 -8.77 -2.74
C GLN A 248 -11.08 -9.84 -3.03
N TYR A 249 -9.88 -9.65 -2.49
CA TYR A 249 -8.81 -10.64 -2.49
C TYR A 249 -8.37 -10.94 -1.05
N ASP A 250 -8.58 -12.17 -0.60
CA ASP A 250 -8.02 -12.64 0.66
C ASP A 250 -6.56 -13.07 0.43
N LEU A 251 -5.67 -12.56 1.28
CA LEU A 251 -4.23 -12.74 1.17
C LEU A 251 -3.69 -13.65 2.27
N PRO A 252 -2.65 -14.47 1.97
CA PRO A 252 -2.00 -15.26 3.00
C PRO A 252 -1.22 -14.36 3.96
N TYR A 253 -1.19 -14.72 5.24
CA TYR A 253 -0.26 -14.13 6.19
C TYR A 253 1.14 -14.73 6.03
N LEU A 254 2.00 -14.03 5.30
CA LEU A 254 3.40 -14.38 5.01
C LEU A 254 4.32 -14.06 6.19
N LYS A 255 4.07 -14.74 7.33
CA LYS A 255 4.78 -14.47 8.59
C LYS A 255 6.29 -14.71 8.48
N GLN A 256 6.71 -15.77 7.81
CA GLN A 256 8.14 -16.10 7.70
C GLN A 256 8.87 -15.09 6.83
N GLU A 257 8.25 -14.67 5.73
CA GLU A 257 8.75 -13.61 4.86
C GLU A 257 8.88 -12.28 5.61
N ALA A 258 7.88 -11.92 6.42
CA ALA A 258 7.96 -10.73 7.27
C ALA A 258 9.17 -10.78 8.23
N ILE A 259 9.43 -11.94 8.84
CA ILE A 259 10.61 -12.15 9.70
C ILE A 259 11.90 -12.06 8.89
N SER A 260 11.97 -12.74 7.75
CA SER A 260 13.15 -12.72 6.87
C SER A 260 13.48 -11.32 6.36
N ILE A 261 12.47 -10.51 6.03
CA ILE A 261 12.65 -9.11 5.63
C ILE A 261 13.25 -8.29 6.77
N ILE A 262 12.80 -8.50 8.01
CA ILE A 262 13.31 -7.77 9.18
C ILE A 262 14.76 -8.15 9.47
N HIS A 263 15.10 -9.44 9.44
CA HIS A 263 16.51 -9.86 9.58
C HIS A 263 17.38 -9.31 8.45
N TRP A 264 16.90 -9.38 7.19
CA TRP A 264 17.62 -8.80 6.07
C TRP A 264 17.85 -7.28 6.25
N LEU A 265 16.86 -6.56 6.79
CA LEU A 265 16.99 -5.15 7.09
C LEU A 265 18.05 -4.88 8.16
N GLU A 266 18.09 -5.69 9.22
CA GLU A 266 19.12 -5.60 10.28
C GLU A 266 20.53 -5.77 9.69
N ASP A 267 20.71 -6.70 8.76
CA ASP A 267 21.99 -7.00 8.10
C ASP A 267 22.40 -5.98 7.02
N ASN A 268 21.47 -5.15 6.53
CA ASN A 268 21.68 -4.27 5.37
C ASN A 268 21.29 -2.81 5.63
N LYS A 269 21.13 -2.42 6.89
CA LYS A 269 20.65 -1.08 7.29
C LYS A 269 21.51 0.05 6.73
N ASP A 270 22.82 -0.17 6.62
CA ASP A 270 23.81 0.74 6.05
C ASP A 270 23.67 0.95 4.53
N LYS A 271 23.07 -0.01 3.82
CA LYS A 271 22.90 0.03 2.36
C LYS A 271 21.59 0.67 1.93
N ILE A 272 20.63 0.82 2.85
CA ILE A 272 19.33 1.40 2.54
C ILE A 272 19.47 2.92 2.56
N LYS A 273 19.43 3.53 1.37
CA LYS A 273 19.27 4.98 1.26
C LYS A 273 17.83 5.34 1.60
N LEU A 274 17.64 6.04 2.71
CA LEU A 274 16.38 6.71 2.98
C LEU A 274 16.15 7.73 1.87
N LYS A 275 15.08 7.55 1.09
CA LYS A 275 14.62 8.59 0.18
C LYS A 275 13.96 9.65 1.07
N HIS A 276 14.68 10.74 1.32
CA HIS A 276 14.17 11.92 2.00
C HIS A 276 13.27 12.75 1.08
#